data_AF-A0A7S3G7A4-F1
#
_entry.id   AF-A0A7S3G7A4-F1
#
_cell.length_a   1.000
_cell.length_b   1.000
_cell.length_c   1.000
_cell.angle_alpha   90.00
_cell.angle_beta   90.00
_cell.angle_gamma   90.00
#
_symmetry.space_group_name_H-M   'P 1'
#
loop_
_entity.id
_entity.type
_entity.pdbx_description
1 polymer ?
#
loop_
_entity_poly.entity_id
_entity_poly.type
_entity_poly.pdbx_seq_one_letter_code
_entity_poly.pdbx_strand_id
1 'polypeptide(L)'
;MSGTRVAVKVQKRNLLDLVETDMRTLKVVVLGLERYFDGLEISWLLPELEGALKQELDFVAEGSNSEKAGKMMKTKGFSVHVPTVFWEATTKKLITMEYIDGVKVNDLKVGFPSTICAKEQQT
;
A
#
# COMPACT_ATOMS: atom_id res chain seq x y z
N MET A 1 11.41 1.41 -27.34
CA MET A 1 11.04 1.11 -25.94
C MET A 1 12.32 0.85 -25.16
N SER A 2 12.49 1.43 -23.96
CA SER A 2 13.75 1.44 -23.22
C SER A 2 14.17 0.10 -22.60
N GLY A 3 13.35 -0.96 -22.66
CA GLY A 3 13.66 -2.28 -22.09
C GLY A 3 13.68 -2.33 -20.56
N THR A 4 13.31 -1.24 -19.88
CA THR A 4 13.31 -1.12 -18.42
C THR A 4 12.24 -2.04 -17.80
N ARG A 5 12.63 -2.89 -16.84
CA ARG A 5 11.69 -3.69 -16.04
C ARG A 5 10.95 -2.80 -15.05
N VAL A 6 9.63 -2.93 -14.99
CA VAL A 6 8.75 -2.13 -14.12
C VAL A 6 7.71 -3.00 -13.43
N ALA A 7 7.25 -2.57 -12.26
CA ALA A 7 6.11 -3.13 -11.58
C ALA A 7 4.87 -2.26 -11.87
N VAL A 8 3.77 -2.90 -12.29
CA VAL A 8 2.51 -2.22 -12.61
C VAL A 8 1.40 -2.77 -11.73
N LYS A 9 0.82 -1.92 -10.89
CA LYS A 9 -0.37 -2.24 -10.09
C LYS A 9 -1.59 -1.68 -10.81
N VAL A 10 -2.55 -2.55 -11.09
CA VAL A 10 -3.78 -2.22 -11.83
C VAL A 10 -4.98 -2.33 -10.91
N GLN A 11 -5.83 -1.30 -10.90
CA GLN A 11 -7.06 -1.31 -10.12
C GLN A 11 -8.06 -2.31 -10.72
N LYS A 12 -8.75 -3.08 -9.86
CA LYS A 12 -9.84 -3.95 -10.30
C LYS A 12 -10.97 -3.13 -10.93
N ARG A 13 -11.64 -3.70 -11.92
CA ARG A 13 -12.87 -3.11 -12.48
C ARG A 13 -13.92 -3.02 -11.38
N ASN A 14 -14.65 -1.90 -11.33
CA ASN A 14 -15.72 -1.63 -10.35
C ASN A 14 -15.26 -1.62 -8.88
N LEU A 15 -13.99 -1.27 -8.60
CA LEU A 15 -13.49 -1.24 -7.23
C LEU A 15 -14.25 -0.25 -6.33
N LEU A 16 -14.74 0.86 -6.88
CA LEU A 16 -15.58 1.82 -6.15
C LEU A 16 -16.85 1.15 -5.59
N ASP A 17 -17.58 0.46 -6.46
CA ASP A 17 -18.83 -0.23 -6.07
C ASP A 17 -18.55 -1.35 -5.05
N LEU A 18 -17.40 -2.01 -5.18
CA LEU A 18 -16.97 -3.04 -4.24
C LEU A 18 -16.67 -2.45 -2.87
N VAL A 19 -15.93 -1.32 -2.80
CA VAL A 19 -15.64 -0.61 -1.55
C VAL A 19 -16.93 -0.16 -0.86
N GLU A 20 -17.89 0.40 -1.59
CA GLU A 20 -19.17 0.78 -1.01
C GLU A 20 -19.96 -0.42 -0.47
N THR A 21 -19.97 -1.52 -1.21
CA THR A 21 -20.65 -2.75 -0.82
C THR A 21 -20.01 -3.38 0.42
N ASP A 22 -18.68 -3.41 0.47
CA ASP A 22 -17.92 -3.91 1.60
C ASP A 22 -18.17 -3.05 2.85
N MET A 23 -18.17 -1.72 2.71
CA MET A 23 -18.45 -0.83 3.84
C MET A 23 -19.87 -0.98 4.40
N ARG A 24 -20.87 -1.17 3.52
CA ARG A 24 -22.24 -1.47 3.98
C ARG A 24 -22.30 -2.79 4.73
N THR A 25 -21.64 -3.82 4.20
CA THR A 25 -21.59 -5.15 4.79
C THR A 25 -20.92 -5.11 6.17
N LEU A 26 -19.76 -4.46 6.26
CA LEU A 26 -19.01 -4.29 7.50
C LEU A 26 -19.82 -3.52 8.54
N LYS A 27 -20.53 -2.46 8.15
CA LYS A 27 -21.40 -1.72 9.07
C LYS A 27 -22.50 -2.61 9.66
N VAL A 28 -23.14 -3.43 8.83
CA VAL A 28 -24.17 -4.38 9.31
C VAL A 28 -23.57 -5.40 10.28
N VAL A 29 -22.41 -5.97 9.94
CA VAL A 29 -21.72 -6.95 10.79
C VAL A 29 -21.31 -6.33 12.12
N VAL A 30 -20.68 -5.15 12.10
CA VAL A 30 -20.23 -4.45 13.30
C VAL A 30 -21.39 -4.13 14.23
N LEU A 31 -22.47 -3.53 13.72
CA LEU A 31 -23.65 -3.22 14.54
C LEU A 31 -24.32 -4.49 15.09
N GLY A 32 -24.31 -5.59 14.32
CA GLY A 32 -24.80 -6.89 14.80
C GLY A 32 -23.95 -7.48 15.93
N LEU A 33 -22.62 -7.36 15.83
CA LEU A 33 -21.70 -7.83 16.86
C LEU A 33 -21.83 -7.01 18.15
N GLU A 34 -21.83 -5.67 18.06
CA GLU A 34 -22.03 -4.79 19.21
C GLU A 34 -23.40 -5.01 19.89
N ARG A 35 -24.42 -5.39 19.11
CA ARG A 35 -25.75 -5.72 19.65
C ARG A 35 -25.81 -7.05 20.39
N TYR A 36 -24.95 -8.01 20.03
CA TYR A 36 -24.96 -9.37 20.58
C TYR A 36 -23.96 -9.54 21.73
N PHE A 37 -22.82 -8.85 21.67
CA PHE A 37 -21.76 -8.93 22.66
C PHE A 37 -21.69 -7.65 23.49
N ASP A 38 -22.15 -7.74 24.74
CA ASP A 38 -22.07 -6.63 25.68
C ASP A 38 -20.61 -6.20 25.91
N GLY A 39 -20.36 -4.89 25.86
CA GLY A 39 -19.04 -4.29 26.07
C GLY A 39 -18.12 -4.27 24.85
N LEU A 40 -18.57 -4.74 23.68
CA LEU A 40 -17.85 -4.57 22.42
C LEU A 40 -18.20 -3.21 21.78
N GLU A 41 -17.19 -2.36 21.56
CA GLU A 41 -17.32 -1.09 20.85
C GLU A 41 -16.22 -0.97 19.78
N ILE A 42 -16.58 -1.22 18.52
CA ILE A 42 -15.66 -1.22 17.37
C ILE A 42 -16.17 -0.38 16.19
N SER A 43 -17.40 0.14 16.26
CA SER A 43 -18.00 1.02 15.26
C SER A 43 -17.20 2.31 15.00
N TRP A 44 -16.42 2.77 15.99
CA TRP A 44 -15.49 3.88 15.84
C TRP A 44 -14.41 3.65 14.77
N LEU A 45 -14.09 2.40 14.43
CA LEU A 45 -13.09 2.05 13.41
C LEU A 45 -13.61 2.20 11.98
N LEU A 46 -14.94 2.16 11.79
CA LEU A 46 -15.57 2.26 10.47
C LEU A 46 -15.14 3.49 9.65
N PRO A 47 -15.13 4.73 10.18
CA PRO A 47 -14.68 5.90 9.41
C PRO A 47 -13.20 5.83 9.00
N GLU A 48 -12.34 5.28 9.87
CA GLU A 48 -10.91 5.12 9.55
C GLU A 48 -10.72 4.09 8.42
N LEU A 49 -11.45 2.98 8.47
CA LEU A 49 -11.43 1.96 7.43
C LEU A 49 -11.97 2.50 6.10
N GLU A 50 -13.07 3.26 6.12
CA GLU A 50 -13.62 3.91 4.93
C GLU A 50 -12.60 4.89 4.32
N GLY A 51 -11.94 5.68 5.17
CA GLY A 51 -10.87 6.59 4.76
C GLY A 51 -9.71 5.86 4.08
N ALA A 52 -9.25 4.75 4.68
CA ALA A 52 -8.18 3.92 4.13
C ALA A 52 -8.55 3.34 2.76
N LEU A 53 -9.75 2.73 2.63
CA LEU A 53 -10.23 2.18 1.36
C LEU A 53 -10.38 3.26 0.29
N LYS A 54 -10.79 4.48 0.66
CA LYS A 54 -10.85 5.61 -0.27
C LYS A 54 -9.49 6.06 -0.78
N GLN A 55 -8.45 5.98 0.04
CA GLN A 55 -7.09 6.28 -0.40
C GLN A 55 -6.57 5.26 -1.42
N GLU A 56 -6.97 3.99 -1.32
CA GLU A 56 -6.61 2.97 -2.32
C GLU A 56 -7.24 3.19 -3.71
N LEU A 57 -8.25 4.05 -3.80
CA LEU A 57 -8.93 4.35 -5.07
C LEU A 57 -8.20 5.38 -5.93
N ASP A 58 -7.20 6.09 -5.38
CA ASP A 58 -6.42 7.11 -6.08
C ASP A 58 -4.92 6.76 -6.05
N PHE A 59 -4.47 6.04 -7.07
CA PHE A 59 -3.07 5.67 -7.22
C PHE A 59 -2.12 6.85 -7.50
N VAL A 60 -2.62 8.03 -7.87
CA VAL A 60 -1.78 9.24 -7.95
C VAL A 60 -1.42 9.71 -6.55
N ALA A 61 -2.38 9.66 -5.62
CA ALA A 61 -2.13 9.93 -4.22
C ALA A 61 -1.17 8.91 -3.60
N GLU A 62 -1.33 7.62 -3.91
CA GLU A 62 -0.40 6.55 -3.49
C GLU A 62 1.04 6.85 -3.95
N GLY A 63 1.22 7.19 -5.24
CA GLY A 63 2.54 7.55 -5.78
C GLY A 63 3.16 8.78 -5.10
N SER A 64 2.37 9.83 -4.86
CA SER A 64 2.86 11.06 -4.21
C SER A 64 3.25 10.81 -2.75
N ASN A 65 2.47 10.00 -2.05
CA ASN A 65 2.78 9.60 -0.68
C ASN A 65 4.02 8.71 -0.61
N SER A 66 4.22 7.82 -1.60
CA SER A 66 5.44 7.01 -1.72
C SER A 66 6.69 7.89 -1.85
N GLU A 67 6.68 8.88 -2.75
CA GLU A 67 7.82 9.79 -2.89
C GLU A 67 8.10 10.61 -1.62
N LYS A 68 7.05 11.09 -0.93
CA LYS A 68 7.18 11.78 0.36
C LYS A 68 7.79 10.87 1.41
N ALA A 69 7.33 9.62 1.51
CA ALA A 69 7.89 8.63 2.42
C ALA A 69 9.37 8.37 2.10
N GLY A 70 9.74 8.22 0.83
CA GLY A 70 11.12 8.05 0.40
C GLY A 70 12.02 9.22 0.80
N LYS A 71 11.55 10.45 0.63
CA LYS A 71 12.27 11.65 1.11
C LYS A 71 12.46 11.62 2.62
N MET A 72 11.42 11.31 3.38
CA MET A 72 11.48 11.22 4.84
C MET A 72 12.47 10.15 5.32
N MET A 73 12.46 8.96 4.71
CA MET A 73 13.36 7.86 5.09
C MET A 73 14.82 8.24 4.85
N LYS A 74 15.12 8.88 3.71
CA LYS A 74 16.45 9.41 3.41
C LYS A 74 16.88 10.47 4.43
N THR A 75 16.01 11.43 4.75
CA THR A 75 16.30 12.47 5.74
C THR A 75 16.57 11.90 7.13
N LYS A 76 15.90 10.81 7.51
CA LYS A 76 16.09 10.14 8.80
C LYS A 76 17.27 9.15 8.83
N GLY A 77 17.96 8.94 7.71
CA GLY A 77 19.12 8.04 7.63
C GLY A 77 18.77 6.55 7.68
N PHE A 78 17.52 6.17 7.38
CA PHE A 78 17.13 4.76 7.32
C PHE A 78 17.66 4.10 6.04
N SER A 79 18.15 2.86 6.15
CA SER A 79 18.51 2.05 4.97
C SER A 79 17.25 1.45 4.33
N VAL A 80 16.44 2.31 3.71
CA VAL A 80 15.19 1.96 3.03
C VAL A 80 15.22 2.54 1.62
N HIS A 81 15.05 1.68 0.62
CA HIS A 81 14.82 2.10 -0.77
C HIS A 81 13.33 2.20 -1.05
N VAL A 82 12.91 3.30 -1.65
CA VAL A 82 11.52 3.50 -2.11
C VAL A 82 11.54 3.54 -3.64
N PRO A 83 10.78 2.65 -4.32
CA PRO A 83 10.74 2.58 -5.77
C PRO A 83 10.38 3.91 -6.43
N THR A 84 11.07 4.23 -7.52
CA THR A 84 10.76 5.43 -8.31
C THR A 84 9.42 5.26 -9.04
N VAL A 85 8.57 6.29 -9.01
CA VAL A 85 7.28 6.30 -9.73
C VAL A 85 7.49 6.81 -11.15
N PHE A 86 6.95 6.10 -12.14
CA PHE A 86 6.91 6.55 -13.54
C PHE A 86 5.60 7.29 -13.80
N TRP A 87 5.61 8.61 -13.61
CA TRP A 87 4.41 9.46 -13.69
C TRP A 87 3.76 9.48 -15.08
N GLU A 88 4.54 9.40 -16.15
CA GLU A 88 4.05 9.33 -17.53
C GLU A 88 3.20 8.07 -17.80
N ALA A 89 3.41 7.03 -16.99
CA ALA A 89 2.68 5.76 -17.05
C ALA A 89 1.84 5.52 -15.79
N THR A 90 1.47 6.58 -15.06
CA THR A 90 0.66 6.50 -13.84
C THR A 90 -0.63 7.32 -14.00
N THR A 91 -1.73 6.75 -13.55
CA THR A 91 -3.07 7.35 -13.55
C THR A 91 -3.75 7.04 -12.22
N LYS A 92 -4.98 7.52 -12.00
CA LYS A 92 -5.76 7.16 -10.80
C LYS A 92 -6.02 5.66 -10.65
N LYS A 93 -5.98 4.89 -11.74
CA LYS A 93 -6.33 3.45 -11.76
C LYS A 93 -5.14 2.53 -12.05
N LEU A 94 -3.97 3.09 -12.31
CA LEU A 94 -2.77 2.34 -12.66
C LEU A 94 -1.55 3.08 -12.11
N ILE A 95 -0.72 2.41 -11.30
CA ILE A 95 0.57 2.95 -10.85
C ILE A 95 1.70 2.09 -11.40
N THR A 96 2.68 2.77 -11.99
CA THR A 96 3.88 2.16 -12.56
C THR A 96 5.09 2.62 -11.76
N MET A 97 5.88 1.68 -11.28
CA MET A 97 7.05 1.96 -10.45
C MET A 97 8.25 1.08 -10.82
N GLU A 98 9.43 1.47 -10.35
CA GLU A 98 10.66 0.69 -10.44
C GLU A 98 10.42 -0.74 -9.95
N TYR A 99 10.87 -1.72 -10.73
CA TYR A 99 10.82 -3.12 -10.31
C TYR A 99 12.02 -3.41 -9.41
N ILE A 100 11.75 -3.90 -8.19
CA ILE A 100 12.79 -4.29 -7.22
C ILE A 100 12.87 -5.81 -7.13
N ASP A 101 14.05 -6.36 -7.42
CA ASP A 101 14.37 -7.76 -7.15
C ASP A 101 14.68 -7.90 -5.64
N GLY A 102 13.85 -8.65 -4.91
CA GLY A 102 13.98 -8.81 -3.46
C GLY A 102 13.26 -10.04 -2.92
N VAL A 103 13.52 -10.35 -1.65
CA VAL A 103 12.86 -11.43 -0.92
C VAL A 103 11.68 -10.86 -0.14
N LYS A 104 10.55 -11.56 -0.14
CA LYS A 104 9.39 -11.16 0.67
C LYS A 104 9.75 -11.25 2.15
N VAL A 105 9.45 -10.20 2.92
CA VAL A 105 9.72 -10.17 4.37
C VAL A 105 9.05 -11.30 5.15
N ASN A 106 7.95 -11.85 4.62
CA ASN A 106 7.21 -12.96 5.24
C ASN A 106 7.69 -14.35 4.76
N ASP A 107 8.77 -14.43 3.99
CA ASP A 107 9.37 -15.72 3.63
C ASP A 107 10.30 -16.20 4.76
N LEU A 108 9.72 -16.91 5.72
CA LEU A 108 10.42 -17.43 6.91
C LEU A 108 11.46 -18.50 6.59
N LYS A 109 11.47 -19.06 5.36
CA LYS A 109 12.48 -20.03 4.92
C LYS A 109 13.80 -19.35 4.61
N VAL A 110 13.74 -18.08 4.24
CA VAL A 110 14.92 -17.24 4.01
C VAL A 110 15.21 -16.54 5.34
N GLY A 111 15.94 -17.21 6.23
CA GLY A 111 16.33 -16.61 7.52
C GLY A 111 16.95 -15.23 7.27
N PHE A 112 16.54 -14.21 8.04
CA PHE A 112 16.86 -12.79 7.83
C PHE A 112 18.31 -12.60 7.36
N PRO A 113 18.57 -12.45 6.05
CA PRO A 113 19.90 -12.21 5.57
C PRO A 113 20.24 -10.80 6.03
N SER A 114 21.36 -10.64 6.75
CA SER A 114 21.93 -9.34 7.13
C SER A 114 22.23 -8.41 5.94
N THR A 115 21.97 -8.88 4.71
CA THR A 115 22.34 -8.25 3.45
C THR A 115 21.16 -7.62 2.68
N ILE A 116 19.90 -7.73 3.13
CA ILE A 116 18.77 -7.10 2.41
C ILE A 116 18.89 -5.55 2.39
N CYS A 117 19.69 -4.96 3.28
CA CYS A 117 19.85 -3.51 3.43
C CYS A 117 21.29 -2.96 3.27
N ALA A 118 22.26 -3.73 2.76
CA ALA A 118 23.67 -3.32 2.80
C ALA A 118 24.51 -3.71 1.57
N LYS A 119 24.18 -3.19 0.39
CA LYS A 119 25.07 -2.99 -0.78
C LYS A 119 24.42 -1.87 -1.62
N GLU A 120 25.02 -0.73 -1.97
CA GLU A 120 26.41 -0.26 -2.03
C GLU A 120 26.44 1.26 -1.77
N GLN A 121 27.29 1.70 -0.84
CA GLN A 121 28.05 2.94 -0.99
C GLN A 121 29.42 2.53 -1.56
N GLN A 122 29.61 2.66 -2.87
CA GLN A 122 30.92 2.77 -3.53
C GLN A 122 30.69 3.12 -5.00
N THR A 123 30.68 4.40 -5.34
CA THR A 123 31.77 5.12 -6.03
C THR A 123 31.38 6.60 -6.11
#